data_AF-A0A7R9UC01-F1
#
_entry.id   AF-A0A7R9UC01-F1
#
_cell.length_a   1.000
_cell.length_b   1.000
_cell.length_c   1.000
_cell.angle_alpha   90.00
_cell.angle_beta   90.00
_cell.angle_gamma   90.00
#
_symmetry.space_group_name_H-M   'P 1'
#
loop_
_entity.id
_entity.type
_entity.pdbx_description
1 polymer ?
#
loop_
_entity_poly.entity_id
_entity_poly.type
_entity_poly.pdbx_seq_one_letter_code
_entity_poly.pdbx_strand_id
1 'polypeptide(L)'
;RISPVHHLHSSEMWPFSSVVSSIKEEQMKIMMLQREIQMAVNVARARDTLQWVGGLYSAFLSSVALRAASGGSVPGLVVLPMVAGGFFLSNLADMAYGTKMVRVRKEAERILSDPSQRARLFVPPKQAPFYGMYEPELATDEKFHAEVNAVGSYWPSFLGLEWPMPSEAKPGAE
;
A
#
# COMPACT_ATOMS: atom_id res chain seq x y z
N ARG A 1 49.20 40.30 1.02
CA ARG A 1 49.51 39.31 2.08
C ARG A 1 48.81 39.73 3.36
N ILE A 2 47.56 39.31 3.55
CA ILE A 2 46.76 39.42 4.80
C ILE A 2 45.67 38.33 4.67
N SER A 3 45.98 37.10 5.13
CA SER A 3 45.45 36.41 6.33
C SER A 3 44.12 35.67 6.09
N PRO A 4 44.01 34.38 6.47
CA PRO A 4 42.84 33.56 6.24
C PRO A 4 41.72 33.91 7.23
N VAL A 5 40.46 33.88 6.78
CA VAL A 5 39.29 34.00 7.64
C VAL A 5 39.25 32.77 8.54
N HIS A 6 39.57 33.02 9.81
CA HIS A 6 39.55 32.03 10.88
C HIS A 6 38.20 31.35 10.99
N HIS A 7 38.27 30.03 11.05
CA HIS A 7 37.25 29.11 11.52
C HIS A 7 36.84 29.53 12.93
N LEU A 8 35.72 30.22 13.07
CA LEU A 8 35.13 30.54 14.36
C LEU A 8 33.89 29.67 14.58
N HIS A 9 34.14 28.57 15.28
CA HIS A 9 33.43 28.31 16.54
C HIS A 9 31.91 28.10 16.42
N SER A 10 31.51 26.92 15.93
CA SER A 10 30.14 26.41 15.98
C SER A 10 29.76 25.80 17.34
N SER A 11 30.36 26.26 18.44
CA SER A 11 30.24 25.65 19.79
C SER A 11 29.22 26.32 20.70
N GLU A 12 28.50 27.35 20.24
CA GLU A 12 27.43 28.00 21.02
C GLU A 12 26.10 27.99 20.27
N MET A 13 25.71 26.84 19.73
CA MET A 13 24.31 26.62 19.35
C MET A 13 23.51 26.42 20.65
N TRP A 14 22.93 27.51 21.16
CA TRP A 14 22.03 27.63 22.32
C TRP A 14 21.25 26.36 22.71
N PRO A 15 20.91 26.12 23.99
CA PRO A 15 20.16 24.93 24.46
C PRO A 15 18.85 24.68 23.68
N PHE A 16 18.30 25.72 23.06
CA PHE A 16 17.14 25.64 22.17
C PHE A 16 17.36 24.81 20.91
N SER A 17 18.59 24.68 20.39
CA SER A 17 18.90 23.85 19.21
C SER A 17 18.63 22.37 19.49
N SER A 18 19.06 21.88 20.66
CA SER A 18 18.81 20.51 21.12
C SER A 18 17.33 20.24 21.39
N VAL A 19 16.59 21.22 21.92
CA VAL A 19 15.15 21.11 22.14
C VAL A 19 14.39 21.07 20.80
N VAL A 20 14.78 21.91 19.84
CA VAL A 20 14.18 21.92 18.50
C VAL A 20 14.46 20.62 17.75
N SER A 21 15.64 20.02 17.88
CA SER A 21 15.92 18.71 17.28
C SER A 21 15.08 17.61 17.90
N SER A 22 14.95 17.56 19.24
CA SER A 22 14.09 16.57 19.90
C SER A 22 12.62 16.71 19.51
N ILE A 23 12.11 17.95 19.38
CA ILE A 23 10.74 18.19 18.89
C ILE A 23 10.59 17.69 17.45
N LYS A 24 11.55 17.98 16.57
CA LYS A 24 11.50 17.51 15.16
C LYS A 24 11.51 15.99 15.07
N GLU A 25 12.33 15.32 15.88
CA GLU A 25 12.37 13.85 15.94
C GLU A 25 11.02 13.26 16.35
N GLU A 26 10.38 13.79 17.39
CA GLU A 26 9.05 13.36 17.80
C GLU A 26 7.98 13.64 16.73
N GLN A 27 8.03 14.79 16.07
CA GLN A 27 7.14 15.09 14.94
C GLN A 27 7.32 14.10 13.79
N MET A 28 8.56 13.74 13.46
CA MET A 28 8.84 12.72 12.44
C MET A 28 8.29 11.35 12.82
N LYS A 29 8.43 10.92 14.08
CA LYS A 29 7.85 9.66 14.57
C LYS A 29 6.34 9.65 14.44
N ILE A 30 5.67 10.74 14.79
CA ILE A 30 4.20 10.87 14.64
C ILE A 30 3.81 10.77 13.17
N MET A 31 4.50 11.46 12.27
CA MET A 31 4.24 11.41 10.83
C MET A 31 4.42 9.98 10.26
N MET A 32 5.47 9.28 10.71
CA MET A 32 5.71 7.89 10.32
C MET A 32 4.58 6.97 10.80
N LEU A 33 4.19 7.08 12.07
CA LEU A 33 3.11 6.27 12.63
C LEU A 33 1.78 6.54 11.91
N GLN A 34 1.47 7.80 11.61
CA GLN A 34 0.27 8.15 10.84
C GLN A 34 0.30 7.54 9.44
N ARG A 35 1.46 7.52 8.78
CA ARG A 35 1.64 6.87 7.49
C ARG A 35 1.39 5.36 7.59
N GLU A 36 1.98 4.69 8.57
CA GLU A 36 1.75 3.25 8.79
C GLU A 36 0.28 2.94 9.03
N ILE A 37 -0.41 3.74 9.87
CA ILE A 37 -1.84 3.59 10.12
C ILE A 37 -2.64 3.76 8.83
N GLN A 38 -2.34 4.77 8.02
CA GLN A 38 -3.04 5.00 6.74
C GLN A 38 -2.81 3.86 5.76
N MET A 39 -1.58 3.34 5.66
CA MET A 39 -1.27 2.19 4.81
C MET A 39 -2.00 0.93 5.32
N ALA A 40 -2.00 0.68 6.63
CA ALA A 40 -2.71 -0.46 7.23
C ALA A 40 -4.21 -0.41 6.96
N VAL A 41 -4.82 0.77 7.11
CA VAL A 41 -6.23 0.99 6.79
C VAL A 41 -6.49 0.77 5.30
N ASN A 42 -5.61 1.23 4.41
CA ASN A 42 -5.77 1.03 2.97
C ASN A 42 -5.71 -0.46 2.59
N VAL A 43 -4.75 -1.21 3.14
CA VAL A 43 -4.64 -2.66 2.92
C VAL A 43 -5.85 -3.39 3.50
N ALA A 44 -6.29 -3.03 4.71
CA ALA A 44 -7.47 -3.61 5.33
C ALA A 44 -8.75 -3.36 4.49
N ARG A 45 -8.93 -2.14 3.96
CA ARG A 45 -10.02 -1.84 3.03
C ARG A 45 -9.93 -2.64 1.74
N ALA A 46 -8.73 -2.81 1.19
CA ALA A 46 -8.53 -3.62 -0.01
C ALA A 46 -8.89 -5.09 0.23
N ARG A 47 -8.50 -5.68 1.36
CA ARG A 47 -8.87 -7.04 1.76
C ARG A 47 -10.38 -7.22 1.89
N ASP A 48 -11.06 -6.30 2.57
CA ASP A 48 -12.51 -6.35 2.73
C ASP A 48 -13.24 -6.13 1.39
N THR A 49 -12.77 -5.20 0.56
CA THR A 49 -13.32 -4.96 -0.79
C THR A 49 -13.14 -6.18 -1.69
N LEU A 50 -12.00 -6.87 -1.63
CA LEU A 50 -11.76 -8.10 -2.38
C LEU A 50 -12.74 -9.20 -1.99
N GLN A 51 -13.00 -9.37 -0.69
CA GLN A 51 -14.00 -10.35 -0.22
C GLN A 51 -15.39 -10.01 -0.73
N TRP A 52 -15.74 -8.72 -0.69
CA TRP A 52 -17.05 -8.24 -1.12
C TRP A 52 -17.22 -8.39 -2.64
N VAL A 53 -16.37 -7.73 -3.43
CA VAL A 53 -16.43 -7.75 -4.90
C VAL A 53 -16.18 -9.15 -5.45
N GLY A 54 -15.23 -9.89 -4.89
CA GLY A 54 -14.95 -11.28 -5.28
C GLY A 54 -16.13 -12.20 -4.99
N GLY A 55 -16.80 -12.03 -3.85
CA GLY A 55 -18.03 -12.74 -3.50
C GLY A 55 -19.13 -12.52 -4.53
N LEU A 56 -19.42 -11.25 -4.88
CA LEU A 56 -20.39 -10.95 -5.93
C LEU A 56 -19.96 -11.49 -7.28
N TYR A 57 -18.70 -11.29 -7.67
CA TYR A 57 -18.21 -11.71 -8.97
C TYR A 57 -18.36 -13.22 -9.13
N SER A 58 -17.98 -14.00 -8.10
CA SER A 58 -18.13 -15.45 -8.10
C SER A 58 -19.60 -15.88 -8.15
N ALA A 59 -20.49 -15.25 -7.38
CA ALA A 59 -21.92 -15.52 -7.40
C ALA A 59 -22.55 -15.19 -8.75
N PHE A 60 -22.20 -14.03 -9.32
CA PHE A 60 -22.66 -13.59 -10.63
C PHE A 60 -22.19 -14.57 -11.71
N LEU A 61 -20.90 -14.89 -11.76
CA LEU A 61 -20.33 -15.82 -12.73
C LEU A 61 -20.97 -17.21 -12.62
N SER A 62 -21.19 -17.71 -11.40
CA SER A 62 -21.86 -18.99 -11.15
C SER A 62 -23.32 -18.97 -11.65
N SER A 63 -24.05 -17.89 -11.39
CA SER A 63 -25.44 -17.74 -11.85
C SER A 63 -25.54 -17.69 -13.38
N VAL A 64 -24.60 -16.99 -14.04
CA VAL A 64 -24.52 -16.91 -15.50
C VAL A 64 -24.16 -18.28 -16.09
N ALA A 65 -23.20 -18.98 -15.49
CA ALA A 65 -22.80 -20.32 -15.93
C ALA A 65 -23.96 -21.33 -15.83
N LEU A 66 -24.71 -21.33 -14.71
CA LEU A 66 -25.90 -22.17 -14.54
C LEU A 66 -27.01 -21.84 -15.55
N ARG A 67 -27.25 -20.55 -15.80
CA ARG A 67 -28.25 -20.09 -16.76
C ARG A 67 -27.89 -20.51 -18.19
N ALA A 68 -26.63 -20.36 -18.57
CA ALA A 68 -26.12 -20.80 -19.87
C ALA A 68 -26.22 -22.33 -20.03
N ALA A 69 -25.89 -23.10 -18.98
CA ALA A 69 -26.03 -24.56 -18.99
C ALA A 69 -27.50 -25.02 -19.11
N SER A 70 -28.45 -24.25 -18.59
CA SER A 70 -29.89 -24.51 -18.72
C SER A 70 -30.50 -24.13 -20.07
N GLY A 71 -29.71 -23.62 -21.02
CA GLY A 71 -30.18 -23.21 -22.35
C GLY A 71 -31.00 -21.91 -22.36
N GLY A 72 -31.04 -21.18 -21.24
CA GLY A 72 -31.77 -19.92 -21.12
C GLY A 72 -30.96 -18.73 -21.65
N SER A 73 -31.62 -17.78 -22.31
CA SER A 73 -31.00 -16.48 -22.58
C SER A 73 -30.77 -15.70 -21.28
N VAL A 74 -29.64 -15.00 -21.21
CA VAL A 74 -29.27 -14.15 -20.07
C VAL A 74 -29.60 -12.70 -20.45
N PRO A 75 -30.63 -12.06 -19.86
CA PRO A 75 -30.91 -10.65 -20.07
C PRO A 75 -29.89 -9.78 -19.32
N GLY A 76 -28.63 -9.80 -19.77
CA GLY A 76 -27.51 -9.12 -19.13
C GLY A 76 -27.67 -7.61 -19.06
N LEU A 77 -28.41 -6.99 -19.99
CA LEU A 77 -28.50 -5.53 -20.09
C LEU A 77 -29.23 -4.87 -18.91
N VAL A 78 -30.11 -5.59 -18.22
CA VAL A 78 -30.92 -5.06 -17.10
C VAL A 78 -30.48 -5.67 -15.77
N VAL A 79 -30.18 -6.96 -15.74
CA VAL A 79 -29.79 -7.67 -14.52
C VAL A 79 -28.43 -7.20 -14.01
N LEU A 80 -27.48 -6.95 -14.90
CA LEU A 80 -26.11 -6.60 -14.55
C LEU A 80 -26.00 -5.24 -13.83
N PRO A 81 -26.59 -4.13 -14.33
CA PRO A 81 -26.59 -2.87 -13.58
C PRO A 81 -27.43 -2.90 -12.30
N MET A 82 -28.54 -3.67 -12.26
CA MET A 82 -29.37 -3.76 -11.05
C MET A 82 -28.66 -4.53 -9.93
N VAL A 83 -28.00 -5.64 -10.26
CA VAL A 83 -27.21 -6.42 -9.31
C VAL A 83 -25.97 -5.65 -8.89
N ALA A 84 -25.19 -5.11 -9.83
CA ALA A 84 -23.98 -4.34 -9.50
C ALA A 84 -24.31 -3.08 -8.69
N GLY A 85 -25.37 -2.34 -9.07
CA GLY A 85 -25.81 -1.13 -8.40
C GLY A 85 -26.40 -1.40 -7.01
N GLY A 86 -27.28 -2.40 -6.87
CA GLY A 86 -27.84 -2.80 -5.57
C GLY A 86 -26.77 -3.32 -4.62
N PHE A 87 -25.81 -4.09 -5.14
CA PHE A 87 -24.65 -4.53 -4.40
C PHE A 87 -23.84 -3.32 -3.94
N PHE A 88 -23.42 -2.43 -4.84
CA PHE A 88 -22.67 -1.23 -4.48
C PHE A 88 -23.38 -0.37 -3.42
N LEU A 89 -24.69 -0.14 -3.56
CA LEU A 89 -25.50 0.59 -2.58
C LEU A 89 -25.54 -0.09 -1.21
N SER A 90 -25.66 -1.41 -1.17
CA SER A 90 -25.63 -2.14 0.11
C SER A 90 -24.24 -2.09 0.77
N ASN A 91 -23.15 -2.08 -0.01
CA ASN A 91 -21.81 -1.83 0.53
C ASN A 91 -21.69 -0.43 1.12
N LEU A 92 -22.20 0.57 0.40
CA LEU A 92 -22.23 1.95 0.86
C LEU A 92 -23.07 2.11 2.14
N ALA A 93 -24.21 1.43 2.22
CA ALA A 93 -25.04 1.43 3.41
C ALA A 93 -24.32 0.82 4.62
N ASP A 94 -23.65 -0.33 4.46
CA ASP A 94 -22.85 -0.96 5.52
C ASP A 94 -21.61 -0.12 5.87
N MET A 95 -21.05 0.64 4.92
CA MET A 95 -19.96 1.57 5.19
C MET A 95 -20.42 2.83 5.95
N ALA A 96 -21.62 3.34 5.65
CA ALA A 96 -22.16 4.55 6.25
C ALA A 96 -22.74 4.33 7.66
N TYR A 97 -23.41 3.20 7.87
CA TYR A 97 -24.17 2.94 9.11
C TYR A 97 -23.88 1.60 9.76
N GLY A 98 -23.15 0.72 9.07
CA GLY A 98 -22.94 -0.65 9.49
C GLY A 98 -21.60 -0.90 10.18
N THR A 99 -21.21 -2.17 10.20
CA THR A 99 -20.04 -2.64 10.98
C THR A 99 -18.75 -2.65 10.17
N LYS A 100 -18.82 -2.31 8.88
CA LYS A 100 -17.68 -2.36 7.95
C LYS A 100 -16.48 -1.57 8.44
N MET A 101 -16.70 -0.34 8.91
CA MET A 101 -15.62 0.53 9.41
C MET A 101 -14.94 -0.08 10.65
N VAL A 102 -15.70 -0.75 11.52
CA VAL A 102 -15.17 -1.45 12.69
C VAL A 102 -14.33 -2.66 12.28
N ARG A 103 -14.76 -3.41 11.26
CA ARG A 103 -14.01 -4.54 10.72
C ARG A 103 -12.69 -4.11 10.08
N VAL A 104 -12.73 -3.07 9.24
CA VAL A 104 -11.53 -2.50 8.63
C VAL A 104 -10.56 -2.01 9.69
N ARG A 105 -11.05 -1.33 10.73
CA ARG A 105 -10.22 -0.92 11.88
C ARG A 105 -9.58 -2.11 12.57
N LYS A 106 -10.35 -3.15 12.90
CA LYS A 106 -9.84 -4.34 13.58
C LYS A 106 -8.80 -5.08 12.75
N GLU A 107 -8.98 -5.14 11.43
CA GLU A 107 -7.99 -5.72 10.52
C GLU A 107 -6.73 -4.83 10.42
N ALA A 108 -6.88 -3.50 10.40
CA ALA A 108 -5.73 -2.59 10.44
C ALA A 108 -4.93 -2.75 11.75
N GLU A 109 -5.61 -2.86 12.90
CA GLU A 109 -4.99 -3.14 14.20
C GLU A 109 -4.24 -4.50 14.17
N ARG A 110 -4.85 -5.53 13.56
CA ARG A 110 -4.20 -6.84 13.39
C ARG A 110 -2.92 -6.73 12.56
N ILE A 111 -2.95 -6.01 11.43
CA ILE A 111 -1.78 -5.86 10.55
C ILE A 111 -0.66 -5.09 11.27
N LEU A 112 -1.01 -4.03 12.02
CA LEU A 112 -0.03 -3.25 12.79
C LEU A 112 0.57 -4.04 13.96
N SER A 113 -0.20 -4.95 14.55
CA SER A 113 0.27 -5.80 15.66
C SER A 113 1.22 -6.93 15.25
N ASP A 114 1.23 -7.29 13.96
CA ASP A 114 2.07 -8.38 13.43
C ASP A 114 3.36 -7.80 12.82
N PRO A 115 4.53 -8.00 13.46
CA PRO A 115 5.80 -7.44 12.99
C PRO A 115 6.18 -7.91 11.58
N SER A 116 5.80 -9.13 11.21
CA SER A 116 6.13 -9.71 9.90
C SER A 116 5.35 -9.05 8.76
N GLN A 117 4.05 -8.80 8.99
CA GLN A 117 3.21 -8.10 8.03
C GLN A 117 3.54 -6.62 7.98
N ARG A 118 3.89 -6.03 9.12
CA ARG A 118 4.29 -4.63 9.21
C ARG A 118 5.54 -4.36 8.39
N ALA A 119 6.58 -5.19 8.56
CA ALA A 119 7.82 -5.08 7.78
C ALA A 119 7.58 -5.27 6.27
N ARG A 120 6.70 -6.20 5.89
CA ARG A 120 6.38 -6.46 4.48
C ARG A 120 5.57 -5.37 3.78
N LEU A 121 4.67 -4.69 4.50
CA LEU A 121 3.65 -3.83 3.89
C LEU A 121 3.95 -2.33 4.03
N PHE A 122 4.78 -1.95 5.00
CA PHE A 122 4.91 -0.55 5.39
C PHE A 122 6.32 0.01 5.25
N VAL A 123 7.27 -0.78 4.75
CA VAL A 123 8.57 -0.25 4.38
C VAL A 123 8.41 0.78 3.26
N PRO A 124 8.91 2.00 3.46
CA PRO A 124 8.80 3.03 2.46
C PRO A 124 9.73 2.73 1.28
N PRO A 125 9.45 3.29 0.08
CA PRO A 125 10.40 3.21 -1.02
C PRO A 125 11.70 3.93 -0.66
N LYS A 126 12.83 3.51 -1.28
CA LYS A 126 14.18 4.03 -1.01
C LYS A 126 14.31 5.56 -1.12
N GLN A 127 13.45 6.19 -1.91
CA GLN A 127 13.42 7.64 -2.13
C GLN A 127 12.73 8.42 -0.99
N ALA A 128 12.11 7.74 -0.03
CA ALA A 128 11.44 8.41 1.08
C ALA A 128 12.46 8.97 2.09
N PRO A 129 12.24 10.19 2.64
CA PRO A 129 13.20 10.84 3.53
C PRO A 129 13.40 10.12 4.88
N PHE A 130 12.53 9.17 5.22
CA PHE A 130 12.54 8.39 6.46
C PHE A 130 12.88 6.91 6.24
N TYR A 131 13.40 6.53 5.06
CA TYR A 131 13.77 5.15 4.74
C TYR A 131 14.79 4.57 5.74
N GLY A 132 15.80 5.36 6.11
CA GLY A 132 16.84 4.92 7.06
C GLY A 132 16.36 4.65 8.48
N MET A 133 15.11 4.95 8.82
CA MET A 133 14.56 4.70 10.16
C MET A 133 14.03 3.27 10.35
N TYR A 134 14.02 2.45 9.29
CA TYR A 134 13.42 1.12 9.26
C TYR A 134 14.46 -0.02 9.21
N GLU A 135 15.71 0.22 9.61
CA GLU A 135 16.82 -0.75 9.46
C GLU A 135 16.48 -2.23 9.79
N PRO A 136 15.83 -2.56 10.93
CA PRO A 136 15.48 -3.95 11.22
C PRO A 136 14.36 -4.49 10.33
N GLU A 137 13.40 -3.64 9.91
CA GLU A 137 12.35 -4.03 8.97
C GLU A 137 12.89 -4.19 7.54
N LEU A 138 13.87 -3.38 7.11
CA LEU A 138 14.50 -3.44 5.79
C LEU A 138 15.16 -4.80 5.51
N ALA A 139 15.85 -5.37 6.50
CA ALA A 139 16.47 -6.69 6.37
C ALA A 139 15.44 -7.81 6.18
N THR A 140 14.22 -7.60 6.67
CA THR A 140 13.09 -8.51 6.50
C THR A 140 12.43 -8.28 5.13
N ASP A 141 12.24 -7.02 4.76
CA ASP A 141 11.71 -6.55 3.49
C ASP A 141 12.52 -7.06 2.29
N GLU A 142 13.84 -6.92 2.31
CA GLU A 142 14.72 -7.36 1.21
C GLU A 142 14.55 -8.85 0.89
N LYS A 143 14.34 -9.70 1.91
CA LYS A 143 14.11 -11.14 1.70
C LYS A 143 12.78 -11.40 0.99
N PHE A 144 11.74 -10.63 1.30
CA PHE A 144 10.42 -10.80 0.70
C PHE A 144 10.30 -10.14 -0.68
N HIS A 145 10.93 -8.98 -0.87
CA HIS A 145 10.85 -8.21 -2.11
C HIS A 145 11.80 -8.73 -3.20
N ALA A 146 12.87 -9.46 -2.83
CA ALA A 146 13.74 -10.13 -3.80
C ALA A 146 12.99 -11.13 -4.70
N GLU A 147 11.89 -11.71 -4.21
CA GLU A 147 11.07 -12.67 -4.97
C GLU A 147 9.96 -12.01 -5.80
N VAL A 148 9.71 -10.71 -5.64
CA VAL A 148 8.54 -10.03 -6.21
C VAL A 148 8.97 -8.96 -7.20
N ASN A 149 8.55 -9.10 -8.46
CA ASN A 149 8.83 -8.10 -9.49
C ASN A 149 7.87 -6.90 -9.42
N ALA A 150 8.23 -5.80 -10.07
CA ALA A 150 7.34 -4.64 -10.20
C ALA A 150 6.06 -5.02 -10.96
N VAL A 151 4.92 -4.41 -10.62
CA VAL A 151 3.61 -4.73 -11.26
C VAL A 151 3.67 -4.65 -12.80
N GLY A 152 4.43 -3.70 -13.34
CA GLY A 152 4.62 -3.53 -14.78
C GLY A 152 5.36 -4.68 -15.48
N SER A 153 6.12 -5.52 -14.77
CA SER A 153 6.73 -6.72 -15.39
C SER A 153 5.69 -7.82 -15.66
N TYR A 154 4.56 -7.79 -14.95
CA TYR A 154 3.48 -8.77 -15.12
C TYR A 154 2.45 -8.35 -16.17
N TRP A 155 2.46 -7.09 -16.63
CA TRP A 155 1.48 -6.54 -17.56
C TRP A 155 2.15 -5.76 -18.70
N PRO A 156 1.98 -6.14 -19.99
CA PRO A 156 1.14 -7.20 -20.54
C PRO A 156 1.94 -8.48 -20.82
N SER A 157 2.85 -8.91 -19.93
CA SER A 157 3.74 -10.03 -20.23
C SER A 157 3.01 -11.36 -20.46
N PHE A 158 1.80 -11.54 -19.93
CA PHE A 158 0.91 -12.67 -20.26
C PHE A 158 0.35 -12.64 -21.70
N LEU A 159 0.44 -11.52 -22.43
CA LEU A 159 0.05 -11.42 -23.84
C LEU A 159 1.20 -11.74 -24.81
N GLY A 160 2.40 -12.07 -24.31
CA GLY A 160 3.59 -12.28 -25.14
C GLY A 160 4.05 -11.02 -25.89
N LEU A 161 3.47 -9.86 -25.57
CA LEU A 161 3.85 -8.55 -26.10
C LEU A 161 4.93 -7.98 -25.18
N GLU A 162 6.20 -8.28 -25.47
CA GLU A 162 7.32 -7.71 -24.73
C GLU A 162 7.44 -6.23 -25.14
N TRP A 163 6.91 -5.33 -24.30
CA TRP A 163 7.12 -3.90 -24.49
C TRP A 163 8.60 -3.59 -24.23
N PRO A 164 9.31 -2.83 -25.09
CA PRO A 164 10.68 -2.43 -24.82
C PRO A 164 10.68 -1.47 -23.64
N MET A 165 10.87 -2.02 -22.44
CA MET A 165 11.18 -1.22 -21.27
C MET A 165 12.62 -0.71 -21.43
N PRO A 166 12.91 0.56 -21.09
CA PRO A 166 14.28 1.01 -20.98
C PRO A 166 14.98 0.10 -19.96
N SER A 167 15.95 -0.68 -20.43
CA SER A 167 16.72 -1.57 -19.58
C SER A 167 17.33 -0.75 -18.46
N GLU A 168 17.14 -1.18 -17.21
CA GLU A 168 17.99 -0.75 -16.12
C GLU A 168 19.42 -1.07 -16.52
N ALA A 169 20.20 -0.03 -16.80
CA ALA A 169 21.62 -0.15 -17.09
C ALA A 169 22.27 -0.82 -15.89
N LYS A 170 22.71 -2.07 -16.05
CA LYS A 170 23.61 -2.72 -15.10
C LYS A 170 24.89 -1.87 -15.04
N PRO A 171 25.26 -1.29 -13.88
CA PRO A 171 26.54 -0.62 -13.77
C PRO A 171 27.64 -1.69 -13.70
N GLY A 172 28.49 -1.78 -14.72
CA GLY A 172 29.72 -2.58 -14.66
C GLY A 172 29.96 -3.54 -15.82
N ALA A 173 29.94 -3.05 -17.06
CA ALA A 173 30.60 -3.73 -18.17
C ALA A 173 31.34 -2.69 -19.02
N GLU A 174 32.43 -2.18 -18.45
CA GLU A 174 33.63 -1.77 -19.19
C GLU A 174 34.77 -2.70 -18.78
#